data_AF-A0A1J9U4Q4-F1
#
_entry.id   AF-A0A1J9U4Q4-F1
#
_cell.length_a   1.000
_cell.length_b   1.000
_cell.length_c   1.000
_cell.angle_alpha   90.00
_cell.angle_beta   90.00
_cell.angle_gamma   90.00
#
_symmetry.space_group_name_H-M   'P 1'
#
loop_
_entity.id
_entity.type
_entity.pdbx_description
1 polymer ?
#
loop_
_entity_poly.entity_id
_entity_poly.type
_entity_poly.pdbx_seq_one_letter_code
_entity_poly.pdbx_strand_id
1 'polypeptide(L)'
;MLAGFLICLVVGLLIIFLGYQIHVKKRLFLLAGYQEEMFIGDKNKLAKLSGVFSYIVGVATIILPFGLEKIGDVVGAVYAVLVVLGTIVFLIKVSLLNKSTTK
;
A
#
# COMPACT_ATOMS: atom_id res chain seq x y z
N MET A 1 -15.44 -20.16 3.77
CA MET A 1 -15.47 -18.94 4.60
C MET A 1 -14.21 -18.78 5.45
N LEU A 2 -13.87 -19.74 6.32
CA LEU A 2 -12.73 -19.63 7.25
C LEU A 2 -11.35 -19.53 6.58
N ALA A 3 -11.12 -20.28 5.49
CA ALA A 3 -9.86 -20.21 4.73
C ALA A 3 -9.63 -18.83 4.08
N GLY A 4 -10.67 -18.22 3.50
CA GLY A 4 -10.57 -16.88 2.91
C GLY A 4 -10.26 -15.81 3.96
N PHE A 5 -10.87 -15.93 5.14
CA PHE A 5 -10.56 -15.06 6.27
C PHE A 5 -9.09 -15.16 6.71
N LEU A 6 -8.58 -16.39 6.87
CA LEU A 6 -7.18 -16.62 7.25
C LEU A 6 -6.21 -16.08 6.20
N ILE A 7 -6.51 -16.25 4.91
CA ILE A 7 -5.69 -15.70 3.83
C ILE A 7 -5.67 -14.16 3.89
N CYS A 8 -6.83 -13.51 4.01
CA CYS A 8 -6.92 -12.06 4.14
C CYS A 8 -6.16 -11.53 5.37
N LEU A 9 -6.22 -12.26 6.49
CA LEU A 9 -5.51 -11.91 7.71
C LEU A 9 -3.99 -11.99 7.51
N VAL A 10 -3.49 -13.13 7.00
CA VAL A 10 -2.05 -13.34 6.78
C VAL A 10 -1.51 -12.34 5.75
N VAL A 11 -2.20 -12.18 4.61
CA VAL A 11 -1.79 -11.24 3.56
C VAL A 11 -1.83 -9.80 4.08
N GLY A 12 -2.88 -9.40 4.79
CA GLY A 12 -2.99 -8.06 5.36
C GLY A 12 -1.88 -7.77 6.38
N LEU A 13 -1.56 -8.72 7.25
CA LEU A 13 -0.42 -8.59 8.18
C LEU A 13 0.92 -8.50 7.44
N LEU A 14 1.13 -9.30 6.39
CA LEU A 14 2.35 -9.21 5.57
C LEU A 14 2.49 -7.84 4.90
N ILE A 15 1.41 -7.29 4.35
CA ILE A 15 1.41 -5.95 3.75
C ILE A 15 1.74 -4.88 4.81
N ILE A 16 1.16 -4.97 6.01
CA ILE A 16 1.47 -4.05 7.10
C ILE A 16 2.94 -4.19 7.52
N PHE A 17 3.44 -5.42 7.65
CA PHE A 17 4.84 -5.67 8.01
C PHE A 17 5.82 -5.09 6.97
N LEU A 18 5.53 -5.25 5.68
CA LEU A 18 6.32 -4.63 4.60
C LEU A 18 6.22 -3.10 4.67
N GLY A 19 5.02 -2.55 4.88
CA GLY A 19 4.81 -1.12 5.11
C GLY A 19 5.64 -0.57 6.26
N TYR A 20 5.79 -1.34 7.34
CA TYR A 20 6.64 -0.98 8.49
C TYR A 20 8.12 -0.96 8.14
N GLN A 21 8.60 -1.96 7.40
CA GLN A 21 9.99 -1.97 6.94
C GLN A 21 10.28 -0.78 6.00
N ILE A 22 9.32 -0.40 5.17
CA ILE A 22 9.45 0.74 4.27
C ILE A 22 9.40 2.06 5.06
N HIS A 23 8.45 2.23 5.99
CA HIS A 23 8.29 3.47 6.75
C HIS A 23 9.42 3.70 7.76
N VAL A 24 9.68 2.72 8.62
CA VAL A 24 10.57 2.88 9.79
C VAL A 24 12.02 2.58 9.42
N LYS A 25 12.27 1.47 8.73
CA LYS A 25 13.62 1.07 8.32
C LYS A 25 14.04 1.70 6.99
N LYS A 26 13.17 2.47 6.33
CA LYS A 26 13.42 3.17 5.06
C LYS A 26 13.98 2.23 3.99
N ARG A 27 13.59 0.95 4.01
CA ARG A 27 14.02 -0.05 3.02
C ARG A 27 13.25 0.15 1.71
N LEU A 28 13.57 1.23 1.01
CA LEU A 28 12.91 1.63 -0.23
C LEU A 28 13.14 0.62 -1.37
N PHE A 29 14.17 -0.21 -1.30
CA PHE A 29 14.37 -1.34 -2.23
C PHE A 29 13.17 -2.31 -2.28
N LEU A 30 12.34 -2.36 -1.23
CA LEU A 30 11.13 -3.18 -1.20
C LEU A 30 10.02 -2.62 -2.12
N LEU A 31 10.13 -1.36 -2.57
CA LEU A 31 9.25 -0.84 -3.60
C LEU A 31 9.70 -1.37 -4.96
N ALA A 32 8.82 -2.14 -5.61
CA ALA A 32 9.05 -2.58 -6.98
C ALA A 32 9.26 -1.38 -7.91
N GLY A 33 10.30 -1.45 -8.74
CA GLY A 33 10.66 -0.37 -9.68
C GLY A 33 11.39 0.82 -9.05
N TYR A 34 11.68 0.80 -7.75
CA TYR A 34 12.52 1.82 -7.14
C TYR A 34 14.00 1.60 -7.52
N GLN A 35 14.59 2.58 -8.21
CA GLN A 35 16.00 2.61 -8.55
C GLN A 35 16.72 3.63 -7.66
N GLU A 36 17.56 3.13 -6.75
CA GLU A 36 18.31 3.96 -5.79
C GLU A 36 19.20 5.00 -6.48
N GLU A 37 19.74 4.67 -7.64
CA GLU A 37 20.67 5.51 -8.41
C GLU A 37 19.97 6.65 -9.16
N MET A 38 18.68 6.49 -9.51
CA MET A 38 17.91 7.51 -10.25
C MET A 38 17.00 8.36 -9.35
N PHE A 39 16.84 8.01 -8.08
CA PHE A 39 15.94 8.72 -7.18
C PHE A 39 16.65 9.89 -6.47
N ILE A 40 16.45 11.09 -7.02
CA ILE A 40 16.98 12.36 -6.49
C ILE A 40 16.01 13.00 -5.46
N GLY A 41 14.82 12.41 -5.28
CA GLY A 41 13.78 12.93 -4.38
C GLY A 41 14.01 12.69 -2.88
N ASP A 42 13.10 13.24 -2.07
CA ASP A 42 13.10 13.05 -0.60
C ASP A 42 12.70 11.62 -0.21
N LYS A 43 13.72 10.82 0.12
CA LYS A 43 13.60 9.42 0.57
C LYS A 43 12.71 9.27 1.81
N ASN A 44 12.69 10.26 2.71
CA ASN A 44 11.87 10.20 3.92
C ASN A 44 10.39 10.38 3.60
N LYS A 45 10.06 11.33 2.71
CA LYS A 45 8.69 11.52 2.24
C LYS A 45 8.20 10.30 1.47
N LEU A 46 9.03 9.72 0.61
CA LEU A 46 8.68 8.50 -0.13
C LEU A 46 8.42 7.32 0.81
N ALA A 47 9.31 7.08 1.78
CA ALA A 47 9.17 6.02 2.78
C ALA A 47 7.89 6.17 3.61
N LYS A 48 7.56 7.40 4.05
CA LYS A 48 6.34 7.69 4.80
C LYS A 48 5.10 7.46 3.95
N LEU A 49 5.09 7.93 2.71
CA LEU A 49 3.93 7.87 1.82
C LEU A 49 3.61 6.42 1.42
N SER A 50 4.64 5.65 1.06
CA SER A 50 4.52 4.23 0.72
C SER A 50 4.17 3.37 1.93
N GLY A 51 4.79 3.60 3.08
CA GLY A 51 4.46 2.89 4.31
C GLY A 51 3.02 3.13 4.77
N VAL A 52 2.56 4.38 4.77
CA VAL A 52 1.17 4.71 5.12
C VAL A 52 0.18 4.08 4.14
N PHE A 53 0.49 4.11 2.84
CA PHE A 53 -0.34 3.45 1.83
C PHE A 53 -0.45 1.94 2.08
N SER A 54 0.68 1.26 2.34
CA SER A 54 0.69 -0.16 2.71
C SER A 54 -0.12 -0.45 3.97
N TYR A 55 -0.03 0.40 5.01
CA TYR A 55 -0.85 0.21 6.22
C TYR A 55 -2.35 0.30 5.94
N ILE A 56 -2.78 1.28 5.14
CA ILE A 56 -4.19 1.45 4.78
C ILE A 56 -4.69 0.23 4.01
N VAL A 57 -3.94 -0.21 2.99
CA VAL A 57 -4.31 -1.38 2.17
C VAL A 57 -4.33 -2.65 3.03
N GLY A 58 -3.33 -2.85 3.89
CA GLY A 58 -3.26 -4.02 4.76
C GLY A 58 -4.41 -4.09 5.77
N VAL A 59 -4.75 -2.98 6.43
CA VAL A 59 -5.91 -2.91 7.33
C VAL A 59 -7.22 -3.14 6.57
N ALA A 60 -7.39 -2.51 5.41
CA ALA A 60 -8.56 -2.73 4.56
C ALA A 60 -8.68 -4.20 4.11
N THR A 61 -7.57 -4.88 3.82
CA THR A 61 -7.53 -6.30 3.47
C THR A 61 -8.01 -7.18 4.64
N ILE A 62 -7.63 -6.86 5.89
CA ILE A 62 -8.06 -7.61 7.08
C ILE A 62 -9.56 -7.43 7.33
N ILE A 63 -10.10 -6.24 7.06
CA ILE A 63 -11.52 -5.92 7.28
C ILE A 63 -12.42 -6.47 6.15
N LEU A 64 -11.88 -6.61 4.93
CA LEU A 64 -12.59 -7.07 3.75
C LEU A 64 -13.46 -8.33 3.95
N PRO A 65 -12.95 -9.45 4.53
CA PRO A 65 -13.76 -10.65 4.69
C PRO A 65 -15.00 -10.44 5.58
N PHE A 66 -14.94 -9.53 6.58
CA PHE A 66 -16.11 -9.19 7.40
C PHE A 66 -17.16 -8.43 6.59
N GLY A 67 -16.73 -7.51 5.71
CA GLY A 67 -17.63 -6.78 4.83
C GLY A 67 -18.28 -7.69 3.79
N LEU A 68 -17.51 -8.62 3.22
CA LEU A 68 -18.03 -9.65 2.30
C LEU A 68 -19.06 -10.54 2.99
N GLU A 69 -18.84 -10.94 4.24
CA GLU A 69 -19.80 -11.78 4.97
C GLU A 69 -21.11 -11.05 5.29
N LYS A 70 -21.06 -9.76 5.63
CA LYS A 70 -22.25 -9.00 6.07
C LYS A 70 -23.05 -8.38 4.92
N ILE A 71 -22.37 -7.92 3.87
CA ILE A 71 -22.97 -7.11 2.79
C ILE A 71 -22.90 -7.84 1.44
N GLY A 72 -21.99 -8.78 1.27
CA GLY A 72 -21.80 -9.54 0.02
C GLY A 72 -20.83 -8.89 -0.96
N ASP A 73 -20.89 -9.35 -2.22
CA ASP A 73 -19.89 -9.06 -3.26
C ASP A 73 -19.71 -7.57 -3.60
N VAL A 74 -20.72 -6.74 -3.33
CA VAL A 74 -20.63 -5.28 -3.50
C VAL A 74 -19.42 -4.70 -2.77
N VAL A 75 -19.09 -5.23 -1.58
CA VAL A 75 -17.93 -4.78 -0.81
C VAL A 75 -16.62 -5.12 -1.51
N GLY A 76 -16.55 -6.28 -2.16
CA GLY A 76 -15.39 -6.67 -2.96
C GLY A 76 -15.13 -5.70 -4.11
N ALA A 77 -16.20 -5.31 -4.83
CA ALA A 77 -16.11 -4.33 -5.90
C ALA A 77 -15.65 -2.95 -5.40
N VAL A 78 -16.22 -2.46 -4.29
CA VAL A 78 -15.82 -1.19 -3.67
C VAL A 78 -14.35 -1.23 -3.21
N TYR A 79 -13.93 -2.32 -2.57
CA TYR A 79 -12.54 -2.52 -2.16
C TYR A 79 -11.58 -2.47 -3.36
N ALA A 80 -11.91 -3.17 -4.44
CA ALA A 80 -11.10 -3.17 -5.66
C ALA A 80 -10.95 -1.76 -6.24
N VAL A 81 -12.06 -1.01 -6.36
CA VAL A 81 -12.04 0.38 -6.86
C VAL A 81 -11.19 1.28 -5.97
N LEU A 82 -11.32 1.16 -4.63
CA LEU A 82 -10.52 1.95 -3.69
C LEU A 82 -9.02 1.65 -3.79
N VAL A 83 -8.63 0.39 -3.92
CA VAL A 83 -7.23 -0.01 -4.06
C VAL A 83 -6.66 0.48 -5.39
N VAL A 84 -7.40 0.36 -6.49
CA VAL A 84 -6.97 0.83 -7.82
C VAL A 84 -6.78 2.35 -7.82
N LEU A 85 -7.79 3.10 -7.37
CA LEU A 85 -7.70 4.56 -7.28
C LEU A 85 -6.58 5.01 -6.33
N GLY A 86 -6.47 4.34 -5.17
CA GLY A 86 -5.40 4.60 -4.21
C GLY A 86 -4.01 4.38 -4.82
N THR A 87 -3.85 3.35 -5.64
CA THR A 87 -2.59 3.06 -6.34
C THR A 87 -2.27 4.13 -7.38
N ILE A 88 -3.26 4.60 -8.15
CA ILE A 88 -3.07 5.71 -9.12
C ILE A 88 -2.63 6.97 -8.39
N VAL A 89 -3.32 7.36 -7.32
CA VAL A 89 -2.96 8.53 -6.51
C VAL A 89 -1.57 8.39 -5.90
N PHE A 90 -1.23 7.19 -5.41
CA PHE A 90 0.09 6.87 -4.90
C PHE A 90 1.17 7.09 -5.96
N LEU A 91 1.02 6.53 -7.16
CA LEU A 91 1.96 6.67 -8.27
C LEU A 91 2.15 8.13 -8.70
N ILE A 92 1.07 8.91 -8.77
CA ILE A 92 1.14 10.34 -9.08
C ILE A 92 1.96 11.08 -8.02
N LYS A 93 1.70 10.83 -6.73
CA LYS A 93 2.45 11.47 -5.64
C LYS A 93 3.93 11.08 -5.63
N VAL A 94 4.25 9.81 -5.90
CA VAL A 94 5.64 9.34 -6.03
C VAL A 94 6.33 10.04 -7.20
N SER A 95 5.65 10.17 -8.35
CA SER A 95 6.19 10.86 -9.53
C SER A 95 6.45 12.34 -9.26
N LEU A 96 5.55 13.02 -8.54
CA LEU A 96 5.73 14.42 -8.14
C LEU A 96 6.90 14.59 -7.15
N LEU A 97 7.07 13.68 -6.19
CA LEU A 97 8.20 13.68 -5.27
C LEU A 97 9.54 13.52 -5.99
N ASN A 98 9.57 12.73 -7.08
CA ASN A 98 10.75 12.60 -7.92
C ASN A 98 11.05 13.90 -8.70
N LYS A 99 10.02 14.54 -9.27
CA LYS A 99 10.17 15.74 -10.12
C LYS A 99 10.42 17.04 -9.34
N SER A 100 9.93 17.16 -8.10
CA SER A 100 10.01 18.42 -7.32
C SER A 100 11.41 18.76 -6.79
N THR A 101 12.38 17.87 -6.97
CA THR A 101 13.75 18.02 -6.44
C THR A 101 14.77 18.27 -7.54
N THR A 102 14.30 18.36 -8.80
CA THR A 102 15.06 18.76 -9.99
C THR A 102 14.95 20.27 -10.26
N LYS A 103 14.99 21.09 -9.21
CA LYS A 103 15.04 22.55 -9.32
C LYS A 103 16.19 23.11 -8.52
#